data_AF-A0A1J6J3F2-F1
#
_entry.id   AF-A0A1J6J3F2-F1
#
_cell.length_a   1.000
_cell.length_b   1.000
_cell.length_c   1.000
_cell.angle_alpha   90.00
_cell.angle_beta   90.00
_cell.angle_gamma   90.00
#
_symmetry.space_group_name_H-M   'P 1'
#
loop_
_entity.id
_entity.type
_entity.pdbx_description
1 polymer ?
#
loop_
_entity_poly.entity_id
_entity_poly.type
_entity_poly.pdbx_seq_one_letter_code
_entity_poly.pdbx_strand_id
1 'polypeptide(L)'
;QRMSERNKTNKANQEMNHICSRKSFQAISFEHRNKNTGKEPNLQKLWELTHMKNRHWVNDASAELNVHLVEGIAIVAEQSDRQQIEEDSDLDPIVNAALVKVVGETSNYCRGQGSGVKSTSRRFMNGDQEILQAQQKEAEEERRKRDSVECQLKEVQKQLEEERK
;
A
#
# COMPACT_ATOMS: atom_id res chain seq x y z
N GLN A 1 -30.33 21.58 9.14
CA GLN A 1 -30.83 20.20 8.98
C GLN A 1 -30.68 19.48 10.32
N ARG A 2 -31.77 18.95 10.88
CA ARG A 2 -31.76 18.17 12.12
C ARG A 2 -31.39 16.73 11.74
N MET A 3 -30.27 16.20 12.24
CA MET A 3 -29.89 14.80 12.01
C MET A 3 -30.90 13.89 12.71
N SER A 4 -31.33 12.80 12.06
CA SER A 4 -32.14 11.77 12.71
C SER A 4 -31.37 11.13 13.87
N GLU A 5 -32.08 10.61 14.87
CA GLU A 5 -31.44 9.91 15.99
C GLU A 5 -30.54 8.76 15.52
N ARG A 6 -30.97 8.03 14.48
CA ARG A 6 -30.16 6.98 13.84
C ARG A 6 -28.83 7.51 13.28
N ASN A 7 -28.85 8.69 12.64
CA ASN A 7 -27.63 9.28 12.11
C ASN A 7 -26.71 9.81 13.22
N LYS A 8 -27.26 10.26 14.35
CA LYS A 8 -26.47 10.64 15.53
C LYS A 8 -25.76 9.42 16.13
N THR A 9 -26.47 8.31 16.32
CA THR A 9 -25.89 7.06 16.83
C THR A 9 -24.81 6.53 15.88
N ASN A 10 -25.07 6.50 14.58
CA ASN A 10 -24.06 6.07 13.60
C ASN A 10 -22.81 6.97 13.63
N LYS A 11 -23.00 8.29 13.79
CA LYS A 11 -21.88 9.23 13.91
C LYS A 11 -21.12 9.06 15.23
N ALA A 12 -21.80 8.75 16.33
CA ALA A 12 -21.16 8.46 17.60
C ALA A 12 -20.35 7.16 17.56
N ASN A 13 -20.79 6.18 16.77
CA ASN A 13 -20.10 4.91 16.55
C ASN A 13 -19.02 5.00 15.45
N GLN A 14 -18.81 6.18 14.85
CA GLN A 14 -17.79 6.36 13.84
C GLN A 14 -16.43 6.58 14.52
N GLU A 15 -15.62 5.52 14.52
CA GLU A 15 -14.28 5.54 15.13
C GLU A 15 -13.30 6.42 14.35
N MET A 16 -13.49 6.57 13.04
CA MET A 16 -12.59 7.31 12.15
C MET A 16 -13.25 8.59 11.61
N ASN A 17 -12.80 9.76 12.08
CA ASN A 17 -13.30 11.07 11.64
C ASN A 17 -12.44 11.63 10.51
N HIS A 18 -13.02 12.42 9.60
CA HIS A 18 -12.27 13.15 8.57
C HIS A 18 -12.75 14.61 8.45
N ILE A 19 -11.91 15.50 7.91
CA ILE A 19 -12.22 16.92 7.74
C ILE A 19 -12.68 17.32 6.33
N CYS A 20 -12.87 16.34 5.43
CA CYS A 20 -13.24 16.57 4.03
C CYS A 20 -14.62 17.21 3.81
N SER A 21 -15.40 17.47 4.87
CA SER A 21 -16.73 18.04 4.79
C SER A 21 -17.60 17.28 3.77
N ARG A 22 -17.99 17.90 2.65
CA ARG A 22 -18.76 17.29 1.55
C ARG A 22 -17.90 16.78 0.39
N LYS A 23 -16.59 17.01 0.40
CA LYS A 23 -15.68 16.55 -0.66
C LYS A 23 -15.37 15.07 -0.47
N SER A 24 -15.29 14.34 -1.58
CA SER A 24 -14.76 12.97 -1.57
C SER A 24 -13.23 13.00 -1.43
N PHE A 25 -12.64 11.90 -0.97
CA PHE A 25 -11.18 11.80 -0.90
C PHE A 25 -10.53 11.88 -2.29
N GLN A 26 -11.19 11.36 -3.33
CA GLN A 26 -10.74 11.51 -4.72
C GLN A 26 -10.70 12.99 -5.16
N ALA A 27 -11.69 13.79 -4.77
CA ALA A 27 -11.67 15.23 -5.07
C ALA A 27 -10.51 15.93 -4.34
N ILE A 28 -10.25 15.57 -3.08
CA ILE A 28 -9.10 16.08 -2.32
C ILE A 28 -7.78 15.66 -2.96
N SER A 29 -7.66 14.41 -3.39
CA SER A 29 -6.49 13.88 -4.10
C SER A 29 -6.22 14.67 -5.38
N PHE A 30 -7.24 14.84 -6.21
CA PHE A 30 -7.18 15.58 -7.47
C PHE A 30 -6.75 17.05 -7.28
N GLU A 31 -7.30 17.72 -6.26
CA GLU A 31 -6.97 19.11 -5.92
C GLU A 31 -5.52 19.29 -5.45
N HIS A 32 -4.95 18.26 -4.82
CA HIS A 32 -3.58 18.27 -4.30
C HIS A 32 -2.58 17.59 -5.24
N ARG A 33 -2.96 17.35 -6.50
CA ARG A 33 -2.03 16.86 -7.52
C ARG A 33 -0.89 17.85 -7.75
N ASN A 34 0.29 17.29 -7.99
CA ASN A 34 1.43 18.09 -8.41
C ASN A 34 1.11 18.75 -9.75
N LYS A 35 1.13 20.09 -9.82
CA LYS A 35 0.76 20.85 -11.01
C LYS A 35 1.68 20.61 -12.21
N ASN A 36 2.93 20.20 -11.95
CA ASN A 36 3.94 19.99 -12.99
C ASN A 36 3.92 18.55 -13.52
N THR A 37 3.72 17.57 -12.64
CA THR A 37 3.76 16.13 -13.02
C THR A 37 2.37 15.51 -13.19
N GLY A 38 1.31 16.16 -12.70
CA GLY A 38 -0.05 15.63 -12.66
C GLY A 38 -0.25 14.50 -11.66
N LYS A 39 0.80 14.09 -10.92
CA LYS A 39 0.77 12.97 -9.99
C LYS A 39 -0.09 13.29 -8.76
N GLU A 40 -0.93 12.33 -8.37
CA GLU A 40 -1.72 12.38 -7.14
C GLU A 40 -0.86 12.18 -5.88
N PRO A 41 -1.27 12.76 -4.74
CA PRO A 41 -0.62 12.45 -3.47
C PRO A 41 -0.76 10.95 -3.18
N ASN A 42 0.30 10.35 -2.63
CA ASN A 42 0.22 8.98 -2.13
C ASN A 42 -0.77 8.86 -0.96
N LEU A 43 -1.09 7.63 -0.58
CA LEU A 43 -2.16 7.39 0.38
C LEU A 43 -1.81 7.90 1.79
N GLN A 44 -0.54 7.94 2.19
CA GLN A 44 -0.11 8.58 3.44
C GLN A 44 -0.41 10.09 3.38
N LYS A 45 0.00 10.76 2.30
CA LYS A 45 -0.23 12.19 2.16
C LYS A 45 -1.71 12.53 2.08
N LEU A 46 -2.50 11.70 1.40
CA LEU A 46 -3.95 11.81 1.37
C LEU A 46 -4.56 11.62 2.77
N TRP A 47 -4.05 10.68 3.57
CA TRP A 47 -4.46 10.49 4.96
C TRP A 47 -4.26 11.77 5.79
N GLU A 48 -3.07 12.36 5.72
CA GLU A 48 -2.76 13.63 6.38
C GLU A 48 -3.73 14.75 5.96
N LEU A 49 -3.95 14.93 4.66
CA LEU A 49 -4.81 15.98 4.11
C LEU A 49 -6.27 15.85 4.59
N THR A 50 -6.70 14.62 4.87
CA THR A 50 -8.10 14.30 5.18
C THR A 50 -8.35 14.12 6.68
N HIS A 51 -7.31 13.85 7.49
CA HIS A 51 -7.41 13.51 8.92
C HIS A 51 -6.51 14.39 9.83
N MET A 52 -5.79 15.39 9.30
CA MET A 52 -5.11 16.40 10.12
C MET A 52 -5.69 17.81 9.94
N LYS A 53 -5.82 18.52 11.06
CA LYS A 53 -6.18 19.94 11.10
C LYS A 53 -5.17 20.70 11.94
N ASN A 54 -4.57 21.77 11.41
CA ASN A 54 -3.58 22.59 12.13
C ASN A 54 -2.44 21.76 12.76
N ARG A 55 -1.93 20.74 12.03
CA ARG A 55 -0.90 19.78 12.50
C ARG A 55 -1.31 18.86 13.65
N HIS A 56 -2.60 18.77 13.96
CA HIS A 56 -3.14 17.84 14.95
C HIS A 56 -4.05 16.84 14.26
N TRP A 57 -3.97 15.57 14.68
CA TRP A 57 -4.90 14.54 14.26
C TRP A 57 -6.30 14.85 14.76
N VAL A 58 -7.30 14.55 13.93
CA VAL A 58 -8.70 14.86 14.24
C VAL A 58 -9.28 13.96 15.33
N ASN A 59 -8.67 12.79 15.55
CA ASN A 59 -8.93 11.89 16.67
C ASN A 59 -7.76 10.91 16.85
N ASP A 60 -7.76 10.17 17.97
CA ASP A 60 -6.71 9.21 18.33
C ASP A 60 -6.60 8.06 17.32
N ALA A 61 -7.74 7.55 16.82
CA ALA A 61 -7.75 6.52 15.79
C ALA A 61 -6.99 6.93 14.52
N SER A 62 -7.05 8.21 14.13
CA SER A 62 -6.27 8.72 12.98
C SER A 62 -4.77 8.73 13.24
N ALA A 63 -4.38 9.02 14.49
CA ALA A 63 -2.99 9.03 14.91
C ALA A 63 -2.43 7.61 14.99
N GLU A 64 -3.17 6.67 15.60
CA GLU A 64 -2.79 5.26 15.71
C GLU A 64 -2.59 4.61 14.34
N LEU A 65 -3.52 4.83 13.41
CA LEU A 65 -3.40 4.30 12.05
C LEU A 65 -2.16 4.88 11.33
N ASN A 66 -1.81 6.14 11.60
CA ASN A 66 -0.58 6.72 11.06
C ASN A 66 0.68 6.08 11.67
N VAL A 67 0.69 5.73 12.95
CA VAL A 67 1.80 4.98 13.57
C VAL A 67 1.95 3.62 12.90
N HIS A 68 0.86 2.87 12.78
CA HIS A 68 0.87 1.57 12.10
C HIS A 68 1.23 1.66 10.61
N LEU A 69 0.88 2.75 9.93
CA LEU A 69 1.29 2.99 8.56
C LEU A 69 2.81 3.16 8.46
N VAL A 70 3.41 3.95 9.35
CA VAL A 70 4.88 4.14 9.38
C VAL A 70 5.58 2.80 9.65
N GLU A 71 5.09 2.01 10.60
CA GLU A 71 5.59 0.66 10.86
C GLU A 71 5.41 -0.26 9.64
N GLY A 72 4.24 -0.23 9.01
CA GLY A 72 3.93 -1.01 7.82
C GLY A 72 4.81 -0.65 6.63
N ILE A 73 5.13 0.63 6.44
CA ILE A 73 6.06 1.09 5.39
C ILE A 73 7.44 0.49 5.61
N ALA A 74 7.95 0.50 6.85
CA ALA A 74 9.23 -0.11 7.17
C ALA A 74 9.24 -1.61 6.87
N ILE A 75 8.18 -2.33 7.25
CA ILE A 75 8.04 -3.77 6.99
C ILE A 75 7.98 -4.06 5.47
N VAL A 76 7.19 -3.29 4.71
CA VAL A 76 7.08 -3.49 3.26
C VAL A 76 8.38 -3.10 2.56
N ALA A 77 9.07 -2.06 3.02
CA ALA A 77 10.39 -1.68 2.52
C ALA A 77 11.41 -2.80 2.76
N GLU A 78 11.51 -3.35 3.98
CA GLU A 78 12.40 -4.50 4.29
C GLU A 78 12.07 -5.74 3.45
N GLN A 79 10.79 -6.00 3.20
CA GLN A 79 10.35 -7.08 2.31
C GLN A 79 10.72 -6.82 0.85
N SER A 80 10.73 -5.55 0.45
CA SER A 80 11.04 -5.09 -0.92
C SER A 80 12.55 -4.98 -1.16
N ASP A 81 13.37 -4.71 -0.13
CA ASP A 81 14.84 -4.64 -0.18
C ASP A 81 15.54 -5.95 -0.56
N ARG A 82 14.78 -7.03 -0.76
CA ARG A 82 15.26 -8.21 -1.51
C ARG A 82 15.33 -7.98 -3.03
N GLN A 83 14.90 -6.83 -3.52
CA GLN A 83 15.11 -6.29 -4.86
C GLN A 83 15.61 -4.85 -4.69
N GLN A 84 16.84 -4.59 -5.14
CA GLN A 84 17.54 -3.30 -5.02
C GLN A 84 16.62 -2.09 -5.26
N ILE A 85 16.25 -1.37 -4.20
CA ILE A 85 15.55 -0.09 -4.33
C ILE A 85 16.64 0.94 -4.66
N GLU A 86 16.74 1.36 -5.93
CA GLU A 86 17.57 2.51 -6.29
C GLU A 86 17.12 3.72 -5.47
N GLU A 87 18.06 4.54 -4.99
CA GLU A 87 17.83 5.67 -4.07
C GLU A 87 16.88 6.75 -4.63
N ASP A 88 16.55 6.69 -5.92
CA ASP A 88 15.63 7.58 -6.64
C ASP A 88 14.29 6.89 -7.02
N SER A 89 14.02 5.71 -6.45
CA SER A 89 12.81 4.93 -6.72
C SER A 89 11.58 5.58 -6.10
N ASP A 90 10.49 5.61 -6.86
CA ASP A 90 9.17 6.03 -6.37
C ASP A 90 8.73 5.13 -5.20
N LEU A 91 8.68 5.68 -3.98
CA LEU A 91 8.25 4.95 -2.78
C LEU A 91 6.72 4.85 -2.65
N ASP A 92 5.97 5.54 -3.50
CA ASP A 92 4.51 5.53 -3.46
C ASP A 92 3.88 4.12 -3.53
N PRO A 93 4.38 3.16 -4.33
CA PRO A 93 3.87 1.79 -4.32
C PRO A 93 4.05 1.09 -2.96
N ILE A 94 5.18 1.29 -2.29
CA ILE A 94 5.48 0.72 -0.96
C ILE A 94 4.54 1.33 0.08
N VAL A 95 4.41 2.66 0.06
CA VAL A 95 3.51 3.41 0.96
C VAL A 95 2.05 2.99 0.78
N ASN A 96 1.62 2.84 -0.47
CA ASN A 96 0.25 2.46 -0.78
C ASN A 96 -0.03 1.00 -0.38
N ALA A 97 0.92 0.08 -0.62
CA ALA A 97 0.81 -1.31 -0.21
C ALA A 97 0.75 -1.45 1.32
N ALA A 98 1.59 -0.70 2.05
CA ALA A 98 1.57 -0.66 3.51
C ALA A 98 0.21 -0.19 4.04
N LEU A 99 -0.35 0.89 3.49
CA LEU A 99 -1.67 1.37 3.93
C LEU A 99 -2.76 0.34 3.65
N VAL A 100 -2.77 -0.30 2.49
CA VAL A 100 -3.77 -1.34 2.18
C VAL A 100 -3.70 -2.49 3.17
N LYS A 101 -2.48 -2.88 3.58
CA LYS A 101 -2.27 -3.92 4.60
C LYS A 101 -2.81 -3.49 5.97
N VAL A 102 -2.45 -2.30 6.44
CA VAL A 102 -2.89 -1.76 7.73
C VAL A 102 -4.41 -1.54 7.76
N VAL A 103 -4.98 -0.92 6.72
CA VAL A 103 -6.43 -0.62 6.65
C VAL A 103 -7.26 -1.89 6.42
N GLY A 104 -6.71 -2.88 5.71
CA GLY A 104 -7.34 -4.19 5.51
C GLY A 104 -7.46 -4.99 6.82
N GLU A 105 -6.48 -4.85 7.72
CA GLU A 105 -6.48 -5.45 9.05
C GLU A 105 -7.43 -4.70 10.02
N THR A 106 -7.53 -3.38 9.93
CA THR A 106 -8.38 -2.53 10.81
C THR A 106 -9.82 -2.34 10.32
N SER A 107 -10.37 -3.27 9.53
CA SER A 107 -11.57 -3.06 8.68
C SER A 107 -12.93 -2.94 9.39
N ASN A 108 -13.00 -2.42 10.61
CA ASN A 108 -14.30 -2.24 11.27
C ASN A 108 -15.01 -0.93 10.90
N TYR A 109 -14.35 0.14 10.45
CA TYR A 109 -15.07 1.40 10.17
C TYR A 109 -14.46 2.39 9.15
N CYS A 110 -13.60 1.94 8.22
CA CYS A 110 -13.11 2.81 7.12
C CYS A 110 -14.04 2.85 5.89
N ARG A 111 -15.36 2.68 6.07
CA ARG A 111 -16.33 2.88 4.96
C ARG A 111 -16.59 4.37 4.77
N GLY A 112 -15.92 4.93 3.78
CA GLY A 112 -16.12 6.32 3.35
C GLY A 112 -15.14 6.79 2.29
N GLN A 113 -14.10 5.99 1.98
CA GLN A 113 -13.01 6.45 1.13
C GLN A 113 -13.44 6.87 -0.28
N GLY A 114 -14.53 6.33 -0.86
CA GLY A 114 -15.00 6.72 -2.20
C GLY A 114 -13.93 6.73 -3.30
N SER A 115 -12.76 6.15 -3.01
CA SER A 115 -11.53 6.15 -3.79
C SER A 115 -10.98 4.72 -3.91
N GLY A 116 -11.66 3.76 -3.30
CA GLY A 116 -11.58 2.40 -3.79
C GLY A 116 -12.25 2.38 -5.16
N VAL A 117 -11.53 1.86 -6.16
CA VAL A 117 -12.18 1.17 -7.29
C VAL A 117 -13.38 0.44 -6.70
N LYS A 118 -14.59 0.67 -7.22
CA LYS A 118 -15.80 -0.04 -6.78
C LYS A 118 -15.40 -1.49 -6.58
N SER A 119 -15.40 -1.98 -5.33
CA SER A 119 -15.02 -3.34 -5.03
C SER A 119 -15.88 -4.22 -5.92
N THR A 120 -15.27 -4.76 -6.98
CA THR A 120 -15.89 -5.78 -7.80
C THR A 120 -16.12 -6.91 -6.82
N SER A 121 -17.40 -7.19 -6.61
CA SER A 121 -17.97 -8.35 -5.91
C SER A 121 -16.94 -9.33 -5.35
N ARG A 122 -17.03 -9.64 -4.05
CA ARG A 122 -16.26 -10.60 -3.22
C ARG A 122 -15.77 -11.90 -3.92
N ARG A 123 -16.35 -12.27 -5.07
CA ARG A 123 -15.91 -13.36 -5.94
C ARG A 123 -14.61 -13.07 -6.73
N PHE A 124 -14.25 -11.81 -6.97
CA PHE A 124 -13.06 -11.45 -7.75
C PHE A 124 -11.77 -11.40 -6.93
N MET A 125 -11.85 -11.11 -5.62
CA MET A 125 -10.68 -11.07 -4.72
C MET A 125 -9.93 -12.41 -4.66
N ASN A 126 -10.65 -13.54 -4.70
CA ASN A 126 -10.02 -14.85 -4.65
C ASN A 126 -9.25 -15.15 -5.94
N GLY A 127 -9.78 -14.74 -7.11
CA GLY A 127 -9.12 -14.97 -8.40
C GLY A 127 -7.86 -14.13 -8.56
N ASP A 128 -7.91 -12.86 -8.19
CA ASP A 128 -6.76 -11.97 -8.31
C ASP A 128 -5.65 -12.34 -7.30
N GLN A 129 -6.02 -12.76 -6.10
CA GLN A 129 -5.07 -13.26 -5.09
C GLN A 129 -4.40 -14.57 -5.53
N GLU A 130 -5.16 -15.48 -6.15
CA GLU A 130 -4.66 -16.75 -6.67
C GLU A 130 -3.74 -16.55 -7.88
N ILE A 131 -4.07 -15.60 -8.78
CA ILE A 131 -3.20 -15.21 -9.89
C ILE A 131 -1.91 -14.56 -9.36
N LEU A 132 -1.99 -13.68 -8.36
CA LEU A 132 -0.82 -13.04 -7.77
C LEU A 132 0.10 -14.07 -7.08
N GLN A 133 -0.47 -15.03 -6.35
CA GLN A 133 0.27 -16.14 -5.74
C GLN A 133 0.91 -17.06 -6.79
N ALA A 134 0.20 -17.35 -7.89
CA ALA A 134 0.74 -18.14 -8.99
C ALA A 134 1.94 -17.45 -9.65
N GLN A 135 1.83 -16.14 -9.91
CA GLN A 135 2.93 -15.33 -10.46
C GLN A 135 4.13 -15.25 -9.51
N GLN A 136 3.90 -15.10 -8.20
CA GLN A 136 4.98 -15.12 -7.20
C GLN A 136 5.69 -16.48 -7.17
N LYS A 137 4.93 -17.58 -7.23
CA LYS A 137 5.48 -18.94 -7.23
C LYS A 137 6.28 -19.23 -8.51
N GLU A 138 5.76 -18.80 -9.66
CA GLU A 138 6.45 -18.92 -10.95
C GLU A 138 7.75 -18.11 -10.97
N ALA A 139 7.73 -16.87 -10.47
CA ALA A 139 8.92 -16.04 -10.34
C ALA A 139 9.96 -16.64 -9.39
N GLU A 140 9.54 -17.30 -8.30
CA GLU A 140 10.45 -18.00 -7.40
C GLU A 140 11.08 -19.24 -8.06
N GLU A 141 10.31 -19.99 -8.85
CA GLU A 141 10.82 -21.16 -9.56
C GLU A 141 11.83 -20.78 -10.64
N GLU A 142 11.55 -19.74 -11.42
CA GLU A 142 12.49 -19.19 -12.40
C GLU A 142 13.77 -18.66 -11.73
N ARG A 143 13.66 -18.06 -10.53
CA ARG A 143 14.84 -17.68 -9.74
C ARG A 143 15.69 -18.90 -9.36
N ARG A 144 15.06 -19.98 -8.88
CA ARG A 144 15.79 -21.23 -8.55
C ARG A 144 16.48 -21.85 -9.76
N LYS A 145 15.87 -21.79 -10.95
CA LYS A 145 16.49 -22.26 -12.19
C LYS A 145 17.71 -21.42 -12.56
N ARG A 146 17.62 -20.09 -12.46
CA ARG A 146 18.76 -19.20 -12.71
C ARG A 146 19.91 -19.47 -11.75
N ASP A 147 19.63 -19.58 -10.46
CA ASP A 147 20.65 -19.87 -9.44
C ASP A 147 21.33 -21.22 -9.72
N SER A 148 20.58 -22.25 -10.13
CA SER A 148 21.13 -23.56 -10.50
C SER A 148 22.04 -23.50 -11.73
N VAL A 149 21.65 -22.75 -12.76
CA VAL A 149 22.45 -22.60 -13.98
C VAL A 149 23.71 -21.79 -13.69
N GLU A 150 23.63 -20.77 -12.85
CA GLU A 150 24.79 -19.99 -12.43
C GLU A 150 25.82 -20.83 -11.66
N CYS A 151 25.35 -21.72 -10.76
CA CYS A 151 26.22 -22.67 -10.06
C CYS A 151 26.94 -23.62 -11.05
N GLN A 152 26.22 -24.16 -12.03
CA GLN A 152 26.82 -25.02 -13.06
C GLN A 152 27.84 -24.26 -13.93
N LEU A 153 27.55 -23.01 -14.27
CA LEU A 153 28.46 -22.14 -15.03
C LEU A 153 29.77 -21.88 -14.27
N LYS A 154 29.70 -21.61 -12.97
CA LYS A 154 30.89 -21.42 -12.12
C LYS A 154 31.72 -22.70 -12.01
N GLU A 155 31.08 -23.85 -11.94
CA GLU A 155 31.77 -25.15 -11.90
C GLU A 155 32.47 -25.47 -13.23
N VAL A 156 31.80 -25.24 -14.36
CA VAL A 156 32.41 -25.42 -15.70
C VAL A 156 33.55 -24.43 -15.92
N GLN A 157 33.41 -23.17 -15.52
CA GLN A 157 34.50 -22.18 -15.59
C GLN A 157 35.72 -22.63 -14.78
N LYS A 158 35.50 -23.16 -13.56
CA LYS A 158 36.57 -23.67 -12.71
C LYS A 158 37.30 -24.85 -13.35
N GLN A 159 36.57 -25.80 -13.94
CA GLN A 159 37.17 -26.94 -14.66
C GLN A 159 37.99 -26.48 -15.87
N LEU A 160 37.50 -25.48 -16.61
CA LEU A 160 38.19 -24.90 -17.76
C LEU A 160 39.48 -24.14 -17.38
N GLU A 161 39.50 -23.49 -16.21
CA GLU A 161 40.71 -22.88 -15.65
C GLU A 161 41.71 -23.92 -15.14
N GLU A 162 41.23 -25.04 -14.58
CA GLU A 162 42.08 -26.16 -14.16
C GLU A 162 42.71 -26.90 -15.36
N GLU A 163 41.99 -27.07 -16.47
CA GLU A 163 42.53 -27.68 -17.70
C GLU A 163 43.49 -26.77 -18.51
N ARG A 164 43.44 -25.45 -18.28
CA ARG A 164 44.35 -24.47 -18.93
C ARG A 164 45.67 -24.26 -18.17
N LYS A 165 45.83 -24.89 -17.01
CA LYS A 165 46.98 -24.77 -16.12
C LYS A 165 47.94 -25.93 -16.29
#